data_AF-A0A0J1BPU2-F1
#
_entry.id   AF-A0A0J1BPU2-F1
#
_cell.length_a   1.000
_cell.length_b   1.000
_cell.length_c   1.000
_cell.angle_alpha   90.00
_cell.angle_beta   90.00
_cell.angle_gamma   90.00
#
_symmetry.space_group_name_H-M   'P 1'
#
loop_
_entity.id
_entity.type
_entity.pdbx_description
1 polymer ?
#
loop_
_entity_poly.entity_id
_entity_poly.type
_entity_poly.pdbx_seq_one_letter_code
_entity_poly.pdbx_strand_id
1 'polypeptide(L)'
;MRDKATVHSANLYQVLTYTKNADVNRDGSVSGMLLYACTEAPQRPDLDVVIQGNRIGARTIDLNQAWHLLRAQLDDVATWLDP
;
A
#
# COMPACT_ATOMS: atom_id res chain seq x y z
N MET A 1 -10.44 13.94 18.87
CA MET A 1 -10.02 12.57 18.51
C MET A 1 -9.53 12.63 17.08
N ARG A 2 -8.31 12.16 16.79
CA ARG A 2 -7.72 12.20 15.45
C ARG A 2 -8.49 11.20 14.60
N ASP A 3 -9.29 11.67 13.63
CA ASP A 3 -9.71 10.83 12.51
C ASP A 3 -8.42 10.25 11.92
N LYS A 4 -8.26 8.93 11.97
CA LYS A 4 -7.22 8.28 11.17
C LYS A 4 -7.77 8.28 9.75
N ALA A 5 -6.94 8.59 8.77
CA ALA A 5 -7.24 8.28 7.37
C ALA A 5 -7.64 6.79 7.32
N THR A 6 -8.93 6.50 7.24
CA THR A 6 -9.41 5.14 7.43
C THR A 6 -9.06 4.38 6.17
N VAL A 7 -7.98 3.59 6.22
CA VAL A 7 -7.77 2.53 5.23
C VAL A 7 -9.07 1.75 5.18
N HIS A 8 -9.72 1.68 4.01
CA HIS A 8 -10.94 0.90 3.88
C HIS A 8 -10.63 -0.55 4.27
N SER A 9 -11.14 -0.95 5.44
CA SER A 9 -10.76 -2.21 6.10
C SER A 9 -11.02 -3.42 5.20
N ALA A 10 -12.06 -3.37 4.36
CA ALA A 10 -12.35 -4.41 3.37
C ALA A 10 -11.18 -4.66 2.41
N ASN A 11 -10.61 -3.62 1.81
CA ASN A 11 -9.48 -3.75 0.87
C ASN A 11 -8.21 -4.21 1.59
N LEU A 12 -8.03 -3.79 2.84
CA LEU A 12 -6.90 -4.23 3.67
C LEU A 12 -6.97 -5.73 3.97
N TYR A 13 -8.15 -6.25 4.34
CA TYR A 13 -8.33 -7.68 4.55
C TYR A 13 -8.15 -8.49 3.27
N GLN A 14 -8.60 -7.96 2.13
CA GLN A 14 -8.38 -8.60 0.83
C GLN A 14 -6.89 -8.70 0.50
N VAL A 15 -6.14 -7.59 0.56
CA VAL A 15 -4.69 -7.61 0.30
C VAL A 15 -3.95 -8.50 1.28
N LEU A 16 -4.31 -8.49 2.57
CA LEU A 16 -3.72 -9.40 3.54
C LEU A 16 -3.97 -10.87 3.17
N THR A 17 -5.19 -11.20 2.76
CA THR A 17 -5.56 -12.57 2.36
C THR A 17 -4.80 -13.00 1.11
N TYR A 18 -4.73 -12.13 0.09
CA TYR A 18 -3.99 -12.42 -1.14
C TYR A 18 -2.49 -12.58 -0.89
N THR A 19 -1.90 -11.68 -0.10
CA THR A 19 -0.46 -11.73 0.23
C THR A 19 -0.12 -13.04 0.93
N LYS A 20 -0.92 -13.45 1.92
CA LYS A 20 -0.70 -14.71 2.64
C LYS A 20 -0.87 -15.95 1.76
N ASN A 21 -1.85 -15.94 0.87
CA ASN A 21 -2.07 -17.07 -0.03
C ASN A 21 -1.00 -17.15 -1.12
N ALA A 22 -0.41 -16.01 -1.51
CA ALA A 22 0.71 -15.95 -2.44
C ALA A 22 2.05 -16.32 -1.79
N ASP A 23 2.24 -16.04 -0.50
CA ASP A 23 3.39 -16.50 0.29
C ASP A 23 3.26 -17.99 0.65
N VAL A 24 3.40 -18.85 -0.37
CA VAL A 24 3.26 -20.31 -0.23
C VAL A 24 4.27 -20.88 0.75
N ASN A 25 5.48 -20.31 0.80
CA ASN A 25 6.56 -20.75 1.67
C ASN A 25 6.40 -20.24 3.12
N ARG A 26 5.53 -19.24 3.33
CA ARG A 26 5.32 -18.57 4.62
C ARG A 26 6.61 -18.02 5.21
N ASP A 27 7.48 -17.50 4.36
CA ASP A 27 8.80 -16.98 4.70
C ASP A 27 8.85 -15.44 4.66
N GLY A 28 7.73 -14.79 4.35
CA GLY A 28 7.66 -13.34 4.23
C GLY A 28 8.18 -12.78 2.90
N SER A 29 8.48 -13.64 1.92
CA SER A 29 8.98 -13.23 0.60
C SER A 29 7.97 -12.43 -0.22
N VAL A 30 6.69 -12.46 0.14
CA VAL A 30 5.63 -11.71 -0.54
C VAL A 30 5.18 -10.53 0.32
N SER A 31 5.11 -9.37 -0.32
CA SER A 31 4.58 -8.13 0.24
C SER A 31 3.33 -7.68 -0.51
N GLY A 32 2.44 -6.95 0.17
CA GLY A 32 1.21 -6.41 -0.41
C GLY A 32 1.14 -4.90 -0.27
N MET A 33 0.63 -4.20 -1.28
CA MET A 33 0.47 -2.74 -1.26
C MET A 33 -0.93 -2.35 -1.74
N LEU A 34 -1.56 -1.41 -1.02
CA LEU A 34 -2.75 -0.70 -1.47
C LEU A 34 -2.37 0.68 -1.99
N LEU A 35 -2.69 0.94 -3.25
CA LEU A 35 -2.52 2.26 -3.88
C LEU A 35 -3.87 2.92 -4.08
N TYR A 36 -4.07 4.05 -3.41
CA TYR A 36 -5.25 4.89 -3.58
C TYR A 36 -4.92 6.12 -4.45
N ALA A 37 -5.81 6.49 -5.35
CA ALA A 37 -5.70 7.79 -6.01
C ALA A 37 -5.99 8.90 -4.99
N CYS A 38 -5.16 9.94 -4.95
CA CYS A 38 -5.39 11.11 -4.11
C CYS A 38 -6.65 11.83 -4.60
N THR A 39 -7.69 11.83 -3.79
CA THR A 39 -8.80 12.78 -3.91
C THR A 39 -8.52 13.97 -3.00
N GLU A 40 -9.38 14.98 -3.00
CA GLU A 40 -9.27 16.18 -2.15
C GLU A 40 -9.34 15.90 -0.62
N ALA A 41 -9.36 14.63 -0.21
CA ALA A 41 -9.41 14.23 1.18
C ALA A 41 -8.11 14.62 1.91
N PRO A 42 -8.18 15.33 3.06
CA PRO A 42 -7.01 15.84 3.78
C PRO A 42 -6.14 14.75 4.44
N GLN A 43 -6.57 13.49 4.37
CA GLN A 43 -5.97 12.39 5.11
C GLN A 43 -5.59 11.25 4.17
N ARG A 44 -4.29 11.16 3.91
CA ARG A 44 -3.69 10.09 3.12
C ARG A 44 -3.42 8.91 4.04
N PRO A 45 -3.90 7.69 3.72
CA PRO A 45 -3.46 6.50 4.42
C PRO A 45 -1.96 6.32 4.17
N ASP A 46 -1.19 6.39 5.25
CA ASP A 46 0.21 5.95 5.30
C ASP A 46 0.26 4.76 6.26
N LEU A 47 0.36 3.58 5.68
CA LEU A 47 0.45 2.31 6.42
C LEU A 47 1.68 1.58 5.91
N ASP A 48 2.53 1.15 6.85
CA ASP A 48 3.62 0.22 6.60
C ASP A 48 3.73 -0.67 7.84
N VAL A 49 3.25 -1.91 7.71
CA VAL A 49 3.17 -2.86 8.83
C VAL A 49 3.59 -4.25 8.38
N VAL A 50 4.23 -4.98 9.27
CA VAL A 50 4.53 -6.40 9.05
C VAL A 50 3.49 -7.23 9.80
N ILE A 51 2.77 -8.09 9.08
CA ILE A 51 1.74 -8.97 9.64
C ILE A 51 2.16 -10.41 9.36
N GLN A 52 2.55 -11.13 10.41
CA GLN A 52 2.93 -12.55 10.34
C GLN A 52 4.04 -12.84 9.29
N GLY A 53 5.02 -11.94 9.18
CA GLY A 53 6.16 -12.09 8.27
C GLY A 53 6.00 -11.37 6.94
N ASN A 54 4.78 -11.10 6.49
CA ASN A 54 4.53 -10.36 5.26
C ASN A 54 4.42 -8.85 5.51
N ARG A 55 5.09 -8.04 4.70
CA ARG A 55 4.97 -6.57 4.74
C ARG A 55 3.73 -6.13 3.97
N ILE A 56 2.91 -5.29 4.60
CA ILE A 56 1.70 -4.73 4.02
C ILE A 56 1.78 -3.21 4.09
N GLY A 57 1.62 -2.56 2.94
CA GLY A 57 1.64 -1.12 2.78
C GLY A 57 0.29 -0.56 2.31
N ALA A 58 0.02 0.70 2.62
CA ALA A 58 -0.99 1.50 1.93
C ALA A 58 -0.43 2.90 1.69
N ARG A 59 -0.55 3.38 0.45
CA ARG A 59 -0.08 4.70 0.02
C ARG A 59 -1.09 5.37 -0.90
N THR A 60 -0.92 6.67 -1.08
CA THR A 60 -1.72 7.47 -2.00
C THR A 60 -0.84 8.01 -3.12
N ILE A 61 -1.32 7.92 -4.37
CA ILE A 61 -0.68 8.48 -5.56
C ILE A 61 -1.55 9.62 -6.08
N ASP A 62 -0.92 10.75 -6.37
CA ASP A 62 -1.61 11.90 -6.94
C ASP A 62 -1.64 11.83 -8.47
N LEU A 63 -2.83 11.54 -9.02
CA LEU A 63 -3.05 11.40 -10.45
C LEU A 63 -3.17 12.73 -11.20
N ASN A 64 -3.26 13.86 -10.48
CA ASN A 64 -3.39 15.19 -11.08
C ASN A 64 -2.04 15.85 -11.41
N GLN A 65 -0.93 15.17 -11.14
CA GLN A 65 0.40 15.68 -11.44
C GLN A 65 0.83 15.37 -12.88
N ALA A 66 1.86 16.09 -13.34
CA ALA A 66 2.50 15.77 -14.61
C ALA A 66 3.01 14.32 -14.63
N TRP A 67 2.91 13.67 -15.79
CA TRP A 67 3.23 12.25 -15.95
C TRP A 67 4.61 11.84 -15.42
N HIS A 68 5.62 12.70 -15.57
CA HIS A 68 6.97 12.40 -15.07
C HIS A 68 7.05 12.31 -13.54
N LEU A 69 6.25 13.12 -12.82
CA LEU A 69 6.15 13.06 -11.36
C LEU A 69 5.33 11.85 -10.90
N LEU A 70 4.25 11.53 -11.63
CA LEU A 70 3.45 10.33 -11.38
C LEU A 70 4.30 9.06 -11.59
N ARG A 71 5.12 9.01 -12.65
CA ARG A 71 6.06 7.92 -12.89
C ARG A 71 7.06 7.79 -11.74
N ALA A 72 7.67 8.88 -11.30
CA ALA A 72 8.61 8.84 -10.17
C ALA A 72 7.94 8.27 -8.90
N GLN A 73 6.70 8.65 -8.60
CA GLN A 73 5.94 8.08 -7.49
C GLN A 73 5.69 6.57 -7.65
N LEU A 74 5.43 6.09 -8.88
CA LEU A 74 5.26 4.67 -9.16
C LEU A 74 6.57 3.89 -9.03
N ASP A 75 7.68 4.46 -9.51
CA ASP A 75 9.02 3.87 -9.38
C ASP A 75 9.43 3.76 -7.89
N ASP A 76 9.13 4.77 -7.07
CA ASP A 76 9.33 4.73 -5.62
C ASP A 76 8.50 3.63 -4.94
N VAL A 77 7.30 3.34 -5.45
CA VAL A 77 6.47 2.25 -4.92
C VAL A 77 7.04 0.88 -5.34
N ALA A 78 7.54 0.76 -6.56
CA ALA A 78 8.18 -0.47 -7.02
C ALA A 78 9.42 -0.80 -6.17
N THR A 79 10.27 0.18 -5.91
CA THR A 79 11.46 -0.01 -5.05
C THR A 79 11.11 -0.35 -3.59
N TRP A 80 9.94 0.06 -3.10
CA TRP A 80 9.47 -0.35 -1.76
C TRP A 80 9.11 -1.85 -1.68
N LEU A 81 8.68 -2.44 -2.80
CA LEU A 81 8.30 -3.86 -2.89
C LEU A 81 9.51 -4.78 -3.05
N ASP A 82 10.67 -4.23 -3.43
CA ASP A 82 11.90 -4.98 -3.50
C ASP A 82 12.46 -5.19 -2.07
N PRO A 83 12.69 -6.44 -1.63
CA PRO A 83 13.23 -6.75 -0.31
C PRO A 83 14.70 -6.36 -0.12
#